data_AF-A0A928I3K2-F1
#
_entry.id   AF-A0A928I3K2-F1
#
_cell.length_a   1.000
_cell.length_b   1.000
_cell.length_c   1.000
_cell.angle_alpha   90.00
_cell.angle_beta   90.00
_cell.angle_gamma   90.00
#
_symmetry.space_group_name_H-M   'P 1'
#
loop_
_entity.id
_entity.type
_entity.pdbx_description
1 polymer ?
#
loop_
_entity_poly.entity_id
_entity_poly.type
_entity_poly.pdbx_seq_one_letter_code
_entity_poly.pdbx_strand_id
1 'polypeptide(L)'
;MYALPRFLNRNKTHIPLIYCNRNAKKETGEANMFIYSMRASTIKMVGVICVALTVLITLIAFVPTYAIPNQPAADADAEVKYSYDKVKTPSDAANFLAQFGWEVEGTPIEEKTVTIPGEFDKVFAAYNELQKAQGLNLTKYRGKDVTRYTFAIKNYEGYEGTVWANVLVHRGKVIGGDVCSADVSGFVHGFEKK
;
A
#
# COMPACT_ATOMS: atom_id res chain seq x y z
N MET A 1 -28.58 3.61 64.59
CA MET A 1 -27.56 3.91 65.61
C MET A 1 -26.42 4.60 64.88
N TYR A 2 -26.25 5.92 64.96
CA TYR A 2 -25.97 6.77 66.14
C TYR A 2 -24.55 6.52 66.69
N ALA A 3 -23.66 7.51 66.85
CA ALA A 3 -23.73 8.92 66.42
C ALA A 3 -22.32 9.59 66.36
N LEU A 4 -22.24 10.74 65.68
CA LEU A 4 -21.20 11.77 65.88
C LEU A 4 -21.82 12.99 66.58
N PRO A 5 -21.09 13.63 67.51
CA PRO A 5 -20.87 15.08 67.41
C PRO A 5 -19.38 15.46 67.64
N ARG A 6 -18.76 16.49 67.05
CA ARG A 6 -19.19 17.79 66.45
C ARG A 6 -19.24 18.98 67.44
N PHE A 7 -18.15 19.74 67.47
CA PHE A 7 -18.08 21.20 67.75
C PHE A 7 -17.13 21.80 66.68
N LEU A 8 -17.37 22.91 65.94
CA LEU A 8 -17.97 24.24 66.24
C LEU A 8 -17.05 25.06 67.16
N ASN A 9 -16.74 26.36 66.98
CA ASN A 9 -17.24 27.54 66.22
C ASN A 9 -16.01 28.48 65.93
N ARG A 10 -16.00 29.63 65.21
CA ARG A 10 -16.65 30.29 64.03
C ARG A 10 -15.87 31.67 63.90
N ASN A 11 -15.98 32.62 62.94
CA ASN A 11 -16.81 32.91 61.76
C ASN A 11 -16.12 34.01 60.88
N LYS A 12 -16.52 34.14 59.60
CA LYS A 12 -16.63 35.36 58.71
C LYS A 12 -16.00 35.16 57.31
N THR A 13 -16.77 34.93 56.23
CA THR A 13 -17.50 35.90 55.35
C THR A 13 -16.56 36.94 54.70
N HIS A 14 -16.29 36.97 53.39
CA HIS A 14 -17.27 37.26 52.30
C HIS A 14 -16.75 36.96 50.87
N ILE A 15 -17.67 36.85 49.91
CA ILE A 15 -17.58 36.94 48.43
C ILE A 15 -18.64 38.01 48.06
N PRO A 16 -18.59 38.90 47.01
CA PRO A 16 -18.05 38.71 45.65
C PRO A 16 -17.33 39.93 44.99
N LEU A 17 -16.74 39.76 43.79
CA LEU A 17 -17.24 40.33 42.50
C LEU A 17 -16.27 40.14 41.32
N ILE A 18 -16.85 40.16 40.12
CA ILE A 18 -16.14 40.13 38.82
C ILE A 18 -15.98 41.58 38.32
N TYR A 19 -14.81 41.93 37.80
CA TYR A 19 -14.74 42.96 36.75
C TYR A 19 -13.58 42.75 35.76
N CYS A 20 -13.77 43.27 34.55
CA CYS A 20 -12.84 43.23 33.41
C CYS A 20 -11.97 44.53 33.43
N ASN A 21 -10.99 44.88 32.58
CA ASN A 21 -10.69 44.54 31.18
C ASN A 21 -9.31 45.16 30.78
N ARG A 22 -8.80 44.77 29.59
CA ARG A 22 -8.32 45.68 28.50
C ARG A 22 -6.83 45.69 28.12
N ASN A 23 -6.51 44.83 27.13
CA ASN A 23 -5.60 45.06 25.98
C ASN A 23 -4.08 45.24 26.28
N ALA A 24 -3.15 45.08 25.33
CA ALA A 24 -3.26 44.90 23.87
C ALA A 24 -2.21 43.92 23.29
N LYS A 25 -2.50 43.41 22.07
CA LYS A 25 -1.63 42.59 21.21
C LYS A 25 -0.48 43.41 20.61
N LYS A 26 0.69 42.80 20.35
CA LYS A 26 1.50 42.99 19.12
C LYS A 26 2.65 41.97 18.98
N GLU A 27 2.74 41.37 17.79
CA GLU A 27 3.86 40.58 17.30
C GLU A 27 4.42 41.30 16.05
N THR A 28 5.73 41.48 15.92
CA THR A 28 6.37 41.95 14.65
C THR A 28 7.89 41.78 14.67
N GLY A 29 8.45 41.19 13.61
CA GLY A 29 9.57 41.79 12.84
C GLY A 29 11.03 41.63 13.31
N GLU A 30 11.69 40.59 12.79
CA GLU A 30 13.01 40.63 12.09
C GLU A 30 14.36 41.03 12.75
N ALA A 31 15.43 40.64 12.01
CA ALA A 31 16.76 41.27 11.94
C ALA A 31 17.79 41.09 13.08
N ASN A 32 17.96 39.87 13.61
CA ASN A 32 19.23 39.50 14.28
C ASN A 32 20.35 39.23 13.26
N MET A 33 21.06 40.30 12.86
CA MET A 33 22.24 40.26 11.99
C MET A 33 23.44 39.59 12.67
N PHE A 34 23.61 38.28 12.49
CA PHE A 34 24.80 37.55 12.95
C PHE A 34 26.02 37.88 12.08
N ILE A 35 26.83 38.84 12.54
CA ILE A 35 28.11 39.21 11.91
C ILE A 35 29.12 38.06 12.11
N TYR A 36 29.30 37.24 11.06
CA TYR A 36 30.24 36.11 11.11
C TYR A 36 31.67 36.60 10.80
N SER A 37 32.52 36.67 11.83
CA SER A 37 33.92 37.08 11.68
C SER A 37 34.75 35.97 11.03
N MET A 38 34.79 35.96 9.69
CA MET A 38 35.52 34.94 8.93
C MET A 38 37.03 35.17 8.96
N ARG A 39 37.77 34.23 9.56
CA ARG A 39 39.24 34.17 9.50
C ARG A 39 39.69 34.01 8.04
N ALA A 40 40.52 34.93 7.54
CA ALA A 40 40.82 35.08 6.11
C ALA A 40 41.42 33.84 5.41
N SER A 41 41.95 32.87 6.15
CA SER A 41 42.40 31.57 5.63
C SER A 41 41.29 30.76 4.97
N THR A 42 40.05 30.85 5.45
CA THR A 42 38.93 30.01 4.96
C THR A 42 38.37 30.50 3.62
N ILE A 43 38.50 31.80 3.32
CA ILE A 43 37.98 32.40 2.08
C ILE A 43 38.63 31.78 0.83
N LYS A 44 39.92 31.42 0.90
CA LYS A 44 40.62 30.72 -0.19
C LYS A 44 40.04 29.33 -0.46
N MET A 45 39.66 28.60 0.60
CA MET A 45 39.01 27.28 0.47
C MET A 45 37.62 27.40 -0.13
N VAL A 46 36.81 28.37 0.32
CA VAL A 46 35.47 28.63 -0.26
C VAL A 46 35.57 29.00 -1.73
N GLY A 47 36.54 29.86 -2.13
CA GLY A 47 36.76 30.20 -3.54
C GLY A 47 37.08 28.97 -4.41
N VAL A 48 37.96 28.08 -3.94
CA VAL A 48 38.28 26.83 -4.66
C VAL A 48 37.07 25.90 -4.75
N ILE A 49 36.28 25.77 -3.68
CA ILE A 49 35.06 24.95 -3.68
C ILE A 49 34.02 25.49 -4.67
N CYS A 50 33.78 26.81 -4.68
CA CYS A 50 32.86 27.43 -5.63
C CYS A 50 33.31 27.26 -7.09
N VAL A 51 34.61 27.39 -7.38
CA VAL A 51 35.15 27.16 -8.74
C VAL A 51 35.08 25.68 -9.12
N ALA A 52 35.33 24.75 -8.20
CA ALA A 52 35.19 23.32 -8.46
C ALA A 52 33.72 22.94 -8.76
N LEU A 53 32.76 23.54 -8.05
CA LEU A 53 31.33 23.34 -8.28
C LEU A 53 30.85 23.93 -9.62
N THR A 54 31.28 25.14 -9.99
CA THR A 54 30.90 25.70 -11.31
C THR A 54 31.53 24.92 -12.47
N VAL A 55 32.78 24.46 -12.33
CA VAL A 55 33.42 23.58 -13.32
C VAL A 55 32.72 22.23 -13.41
N LEU A 56 32.30 21.62 -12.29
CA LEU A 56 31.55 20.36 -12.31
C LEU A 56 30.20 20.52 -13.01
N ILE A 57 29.47 21.60 -12.74
CA ILE A 57 28.17 21.89 -13.36
C ILE A 57 28.31 22.15 -14.87
N THR A 58 29.32 22.89 -15.31
CA THR A 58 29.55 23.09 -16.76
C THR A 58 30.03 21.82 -17.46
N LEU A 59 30.80 20.95 -16.78
CA LEU A 59 31.19 19.65 -17.32
C LEU A 59 29.95 18.77 -17.57
N ILE A 60 29.03 18.68 -16.60
CA ILE A 60 27.76 17.96 -16.73
C ILE A 60 26.92 18.53 -17.88
N ALA A 61 26.83 19.86 -17.99
CA ALA A 61 26.06 20.54 -19.04
C ALA A 61 26.67 20.41 -20.46
N PHE A 62 27.93 19.99 -20.58
CA PHE A 62 28.61 19.80 -21.87
C PHE A 62 28.82 18.32 -22.27
N VAL A 63 28.35 17.36 -21.45
CA VAL A 63 28.15 15.99 -21.92
C VAL A 63 26.98 15.99 -22.89
N PRO A 64 27.15 15.56 -24.16
CA PRO A 64 26.02 15.34 -25.04
C PRO A 64 25.19 14.19 -24.47
N THR A 65 23.99 14.50 -23.97
CA THR A 65 23.07 13.47 -23.46
C THR A 65 22.72 12.51 -24.59
N TYR A 66 23.36 11.35 -24.60
CA TYR A 66 22.93 10.22 -25.40
C TYR A 66 21.54 9.81 -24.88
N ALA A 67 20.51 10.27 -25.57
CA ALA A 67 19.13 9.90 -25.30
C ALA A 67 18.95 8.42 -25.61
N ILE A 68 19.14 7.57 -24.61
CA ILE A 68 18.74 6.15 -24.66
C ILE A 68 17.21 6.13 -24.77
N PRO A 69 16.63 5.66 -25.89
CA PRO A 69 15.20 5.47 -25.97
C PRO A 69 14.85 4.28 -25.06
N ASN A 70 13.89 4.47 -24.16
CA ASN A 70 13.33 3.44 -23.27
C ASN A 70 14.34 2.78 -22.30
N GLN A 71 14.74 3.50 -21.25
CA GLN A 71 15.14 2.87 -20.00
C GLN A 71 14.55 3.64 -18.80
N PRO A 72 13.42 3.18 -18.22
CA PRO A 72 12.88 3.73 -16.97
C PRO A 72 13.88 3.59 -15.82
N ALA A 73 13.86 4.54 -14.89
CA ALA A 73 14.67 4.49 -13.69
C ALA A 73 14.17 3.40 -12.72
N ALA A 74 15.05 2.97 -11.81
CA ALA A 74 14.69 2.09 -10.70
C ALA A 74 14.03 2.91 -9.57
N ASP A 75 12.82 3.42 -9.83
CA ASP A 75 12.01 4.13 -8.83
C ASP A 75 11.50 3.14 -7.78
N ALA A 76 11.88 3.35 -6.52
CA ALA A 76 11.60 2.46 -5.41
C ALA A 76 10.24 2.71 -4.74
N ASP A 77 9.21 3.03 -5.53
CA ASP A 77 7.80 3.13 -5.12
C ASP A 77 6.97 2.14 -5.94
N ALA A 78 6.52 1.06 -5.30
CA ALA A 78 5.76 0.01 -5.95
C ALA A 78 4.30 0.46 -6.20
N GLU A 79 4.05 1.05 -7.37
CA GLU A 79 2.72 1.40 -7.86
C GLU A 79 1.76 0.20 -7.75
N VAL A 80 0.58 0.41 -7.14
CA VAL A 80 -0.41 -0.65 -6.91
C VAL A 80 -1.17 -0.94 -8.22
N LYS A 81 -0.49 -1.65 -9.12
CA LYS A 81 -0.90 -2.01 -10.47
C LYS A 81 -2.26 -2.73 -10.57
N TYR A 82 -2.67 -3.42 -9.50
CA TYR A 82 -3.86 -4.29 -9.47
C TYR A 82 -4.70 -4.08 -8.20
N SER A 83 -6.01 -3.85 -8.36
CA SER A 83 -6.97 -3.81 -7.25
C SER A 83 -7.46 -5.22 -6.90
N TYR A 84 -7.29 -5.62 -5.64
CA TYR A 84 -7.83 -6.88 -5.10
C TYR A 84 -9.11 -6.68 -4.27
N ASP A 85 -9.56 -5.44 -4.09
CA ASP A 85 -10.71 -5.08 -3.25
C ASP A 85 -11.95 -4.70 -4.09
N LYS A 86 -13.12 -4.71 -3.43
CA LYS A 86 -14.47 -4.44 -3.97
C LYS A 86 -15.09 -5.55 -4.83
N VAL A 87 -14.40 -6.68 -5.04
CA VAL A 87 -14.94 -7.84 -5.78
C VAL A 87 -16.03 -8.54 -4.96
N LYS A 88 -17.30 -8.41 -5.36
CA LYS A 88 -18.47 -8.96 -4.62
C LYS A 88 -19.39 -9.84 -5.46
N THR A 89 -19.42 -9.64 -6.76
CA THR A 89 -20.27 -10.35 -7.74
C THR A 89 -19.38 -11.09 -8.75
N PRO A 90 -19.93 -12.05 -9.52
CA PRO A 90 -19.16 -12.67 -10.60
C PRO A 90 -18.68 -11.66 -11.65
N SER A 91 -19.46 -10.62 -11.95
CA SER A 91 -19.04 -9.54 -12.86
C SER A 91 -17.82 -8.79 -12.33
N ASP A 92 -17.77 -8.49 -11.02
CA ASP A 92 -16.57 -7.89 -10.43
C ASP A 92 -15.35 -8.82 -10.49
N ALA A 93 -15.55 -10.14 -10.42
CA ALA A 93 -14.47 -11.13 -10.51
C ALA A 93 -13.96 -11.29 -11.96
N ALA A 94 -14.82 -11.20 -12.97
CA ALA A 94 -14.43 -11.10 -14.37
C ALA A 94 -13.66 -9.78 -14.64
N ASN A 95 -14.15 -8.65 -14.13
CA ASN A 95 -13.45 -7.36 -14.21
C ASN A 95 -12.10 -7.38 -13.48
N PHE A 96 -11.99 -8.11 -12.36
CA PHE A 96 -10.74 -8.31 -11.65
C PHE A 96 -9.70 -9.04 -12.52
N LEU A 97 -10.11 -10.12 -13.22
CA LEU A 97 -9.25 -10.87 -14.14
C LEU A 97 -8.85 -10.05 -15.37
N ALA A 98 -9.73 -9.18 -15.86
CA ALA A 98 -9.44 -8.27 -16.98
C ALA A 98 -8.28 -7.30 -16.68
N GLN A 99 -8.00 -6.98 -15.41
CA GLN A 99 -6.80 -6.18 -15.03
C GLN A 99 -5.49 -6.86 -15.46
N PHE A 100 -5.47 -8.19 -15.50
CA PHE A 100 -4.33 -9.01 -15.94
C PHE A 100 -4.37 -9.32 -17.44
N GLY A 101 -5.34 -8.76 -18.17
CA GLY A 101 -5.54 -8.99 -19.60
C GLY A 101 -6.22 -10.31 -19.95
N TRP A 102 -6.85 -11.00 -19.00
CA TRP A 102 -7.63 -12.21 -19.30
C TRP A 102 -9.01 -11.86 -19.82
N GLU A 103 -9.37 -12.45 -20.95
CA GLU A 103 -10.73 -12.43 -21.50
C GLU A 103 -11.47 -13.68 -21.03
N VAL A 104 -12.58 -13.47 -20.33
CA VAL A 104 -13.44 -14.52 -19.78
C VAL A 104 -14.90 -14.27 -20.16
N GLU A 105 -15.76 -15.28 -19.98
CA GLU A 105 -17.20 -15.05 -20.05
C GLU A 105 -17.69 -14.27 -18.82
N GLY A 106 -18.65 -13.36 -19.02
CA GLY A 106 -19.22 -12.54 -17.92
C GLY A 106 -20.02 -13.33 -16.87
N THR A 107 -20.21 -14.63 -17.09
CA THR A 107 -20.83 -15.59 -16.18
C THR A 107 -19.80 -16.68 -15.85
N PRO A 108 -19.59 -17.04 -14.57
CA PRO A 108 -18.67 -18.11 -14.19
C PRO A 108 -19.24 -19.48 -14.56
N ILE A 109 -18.37 -20.45 -14.81
CA ILE A 109 -18.75 -21.86 -15.03
C ILE A 109 -19.04 -22.60 -13.71
N GLU A 110 -18.46 -22.13 -12.59
CA GLU A 110 -18.83 -22.55 -11.23
C GLU A 110 -18.78 -21.32 -10.29
N GLU A 111 -19.82 -21.12 -9.49
CA GLU A 111 -19.77 -20.28 -8.28
C GLU A 111 -20.00 -21.19 -7.07
N LYS A 112 -19.11 -21.16 -6.07
CA LYS A 112 -19.16 -22.09 -4.95
C LYS A 112 -18.54 -21.55 -3.68
N THR A 113 -19.27 -21.66 -2.57
CA THR A 113 -18.69 -21.48 -1.24
C THR A 113 -17.78 -22.66 -0.90
N VAL A 114 -16.53 -22.38 -0.58
CA VAL A 114 -15.52 -23.37 -0.16
C VAL A 114 -14.85 -22.91 1.13
N THR A 115 -14.58 -23.83 2.05
CA THR A 115 -13.89 -23.54 3.32
C THR A 115 -12.39 -23.68 3.14
N ILE A 116 -11.63 -22.63 3.46
CA ILE A 116 -10.16 -22.73 3.56
C ILE A 116 -9.81 -23.64 4.75
N PRO A 117 -8.99 -24.69 4.58
CA PRO A 117 -8.66 -25.63 5.65
C PRO A 117 -8.15 -24.96 6.94
N GLY A 118 -8.44 -25.56 8.09
CA GLY A 118 -7.93 -25.09 9.39
C GLY A 118 -6.41 -25.28 9.53
N GLU A 119 -5.92 -26.39 8.99
CA GLU A 119 -4.50 -26.75 8.90
C GLU A 119 -4.14 -26.98 7.43
N PHE A 120 -2.91 -26.66 7.03
CA PHE A 120 -2.44 -26.82 5.65
C PHE A 120 -1.56 -28.06 5.55
N ASP A 121 -1.98 -29.03 4.74
CA ASP A 121 -1.15 -30.14 4.32
C ASP A 121 -0.09 -29.69 3.29
N LYS A 122 0.68 -30.64 2.74
CA LYS A 122 1.73 -30.32 1.75
C LYS A 122 1.16 -29.71 0.46
N VAL A 123 -0.06 -30.07 0.06
CA VAL A 123 -0.68 -29.60 -1.19
C VAL A 123 -1.22 -28.18 -1.00
N PHE A 124 -1.97 -27.94 0.07
CA PHE A 124 -2.50 -26.61 0.37
C PHE A 124 -1.39 -25.62 0.79
N ALA A 125 -0.31 -26.10 1.42
CA ALA A 125 0.89 -25.30 1.65
C ALA A 125 1.53 -24.86 0.32
N ALA A 126 1.78 -25.78 -0.61
CA ALA A 126 2.34 -25.44 -1.92
C ALA A 126 1.44 -24.46 -2.71
N TYR A 127 0.12 -24.68 -2.70
CA TYR A 127 -0.85 -23.75 -3.27
C TYR A 127 -0.79 -22.37 -2.59
N ASN A 128 -0.67 -22.30 -1.27
CA ASN A 128 -0.50 -21.04 -0.54
C ASN A 128 0.82 -20.32 -0.87
N GLU A 129 1.91 -21.03 -1.20
CA GLU A 129 3.14 -20.37 -1.68
C GLU A 129 2.96 -19.79 -3.10
N LEU A 130 2.19 -20.44 -3.98
CA LEU A 130 1.74 -19.87 -5.25
C LEU A 130 0.84 -18.62 -5.06
N GLN A 131 0.06 -18.57 -3.97
CA GLN A 131 -0.66 -17.34 -3.60
C GLN A 131 0.28 -16.24 -3.11
N LYS A 132 1.29 -16.58 -2.29
CA LYS A 132 2.28 -15.61 -1.79
C LYS A 132 3.11 -14.96 -2.90
N ALA A 133 3.40 -15.69 -3.97
CA ALA A 133 4.05 -15.12 -5.15
C ALA A 133 3.23 -13.97 -5.79
N GLN A 134 1.91 -13.97 -5.59
CA GLN A 134 0.97 -12.92 -6.04
C GLN A 134 0.70 -11.86 -4.94
N GLY A 135 1.42 -11.90 -3.82
CA GLY A 135 1.16 -11.06 -2.64
C GLY A 135 -0.03 -11.51 -1.77
N LEU A 136 -0.68 -12.62 -2.12
CA LEU A 136 -1.87 -13.16 -1.45
C LEU A 136 -1.48 -14.21 -0.40
N ASN A 137 -2.28 -14.42 0.66
CA ASN A 137 -1.88 -15.33 1.75
C ASN A 137 -3.08 -15.94 2.48
N LEU A 138 -3.36 -17.20 2.16
CA LEU A 138 -4.50 -17.96 2.67
C LEU A 138 -4.35 -18.35 4.15
N THR A 139 -3.13 -18.33 4.73
CA THR A 139 -2.94 -18.61 6.17
C THR A 139 -3.71 -17.65 7.09
N LYS A 140 -4.03 -16.44 6.59
CA LYS A 140 -4.87 -15.43 7.26
C LYS A 140 -6.37 -15.78 7.26
N TYR A 141 -6.79 -16.72 6.41
CA TYR A 141 -8.18 -17.08 6.15
C TYR A 141 -8.51 -18.54 6.51
N ARG A 142 -7.64 -19.22 7.27
CA ARG A 142 -7.88 -20.60 7.75
C ARG A 142 -9.17 -20.74 8.54
N GLY A 143 -9.94 -21.79 8.24
CA GLY A 143 -11.28 -22.01 8.80
C GLY A 143 -12.23 -20.84 8.50
N LYS A 144 -12.21 -20.33 7.26
CA LYS A 144 -13.16 -19.33 6.76
C LYS A 144 -13.74 -19.82 5.44
N ASP A 145 -15.03 -19.56 5.27
CA ASP A 145 -15.74 -19.79 4.02
C ASP A 145 -15.49 -18.63 3.05
N VAL A 146 -15.24 -18.96 1.79
CA VAL A 146 -14.87 -18.03 0.72
C VAL A 146 -15.60 -18.45 -0.56
N THR A 147 -15.98 -17.50 -1.40
CA THR A 147 -16.59 -17.81 -2.69
C THR A 147 -15.48 -18.05 -3.71
N ARG A 148 -15.45 -19.23 -4.33
CA ARG A 148 -14.72 -19.46 -5.58
C ARG A 148 -15.63 -19.10 -6.74
N TYR A 149 -15.13 -18.23 -7.62
CA TYR A 149 -15.62 -18.09 -8.99
C TYR A 149 -14.64 -18.79 -9.92
N THR A 150 -15.11 -19.66 -10.81
CA THR A 150 -14.31 -20.29 -11.86
C THR A 150 -14.82 -19.80 -13.22
N PHE A 151 -13.93 -19.34 -14.09
CA PHE A 151 -14.25 -18.82 -15.42
C PHE A 151 -13.46 -19.58 -16.51
N ALA A 152 -14.03 -19.70 -17.72
CA ALA A 152 -13.26 -20.13 -18.89
C ALA A 152 -12.51 -18.95 -19.52
N ILE A 153 -11.22 -19.13 -19.79
CA ILE A 153 -10.37 -18.14 -20.45
C ILE A 153 -10.44 -18.33 -21.97
N LYS A 154 -10.54 -17.21 -22.71
CA LYS A 154 -10.61 -17.19 -24.19
C LYS A 154 -9.30 -16.80 -24.89
N ASN A 155 -8.42 -16.08 -24.20
CA ASN A 155 -7.18 -15.52 -24.76
C ASN A 155 -5.91 -16.06 -24.06
N TYR A 156 -5.87 -17.39 -23.86
CA TYR A 156 -4.68 -18.10 -23.42
C TYR A 156 -3.88 -18.56 -24.64
N GLU A 157 -2.64 -18.10 -24.77
CA GLU A 157 -1.78 -18.40 -25.91
C GLU A 157 -0.85 -19.60 -25.61
N GLY A 158 -0.42 -20.32 -26.64
CA GLY A 158 0.55 -21.43 -26.49
C GLY A 158 0.02 -22.70 -25.83
N TYR A 159 -1.31 -22.87 -25.66
CA TYR A 159 -1.91 -24.10 -25.14
C TYR A 159 -3.13 -24.55 -25.97
N GLU A 160 -3.11 -25.79 -26.45
CA GLU A 160 -4.24 -26.41 -27.16
C GLU A 160 -5.12 -27.20 -26.17
N GLY A 161 -5.95 -26.49 -25.40
CA GLY A 161 -6.86 -27.10 -24.44
C GLY A 161 -7.72 -26.06 -23.71
N THR A 162 -8.58 -26.52 -22.81
CA THR A 162 -9.42 -25.61 -22.01
C THR A 162 -8.63 -25.09 -20.80
N VAL A 163 -8.62 -23.77 -20.62
CA VAL A 163 -7.98 -23.10 -19.49
C VAL A 163 -9.03 -22.35 -18.66
N TRP A 164 -8.92 -22.46 -17.34
CA TRP A 164 -9.80 -21.82 -16.36
C TRP A 164 -9.04 -20.81 -15.50
N ALA A 165 -9.76 -19.78 -15.05
CA ALA A 165 -9.31 -18.86 -14.00
C ALA A 165 -10.17 -19.06 -12.74
N ASN A 166 -9.53 -19.36 -11.61
CA ASN A 166 -10.15 -19.47 -10.30
C ASN A 166 -9.90 -18.20 -9.49
N VAL A 167 -10.94 -17.57 -8.95
CA VAL A 167 -10.84 -16.38 -8.08
C VAL A 167 -11.48 -16.68 -6.72
N LEU A 168 -10.68 -16.64 -5.65
CA LEU A 168 -11.14 -16.85 -4.27
C LEU A 168 -11.43 -15.51 -3.59
N VAL A 169 -12.68 -15.29 -3.20
CA VAL A 169 -13.20 -14.04 -2.66
C VAL A 169 -13.70 -14.22 -1.24
N HIS A 170 -13.25 -13.37 -0.31
CA HIS A 170 -13.78 -13.30 1.05
C HIS A 170 -14.15 -11.86 1.40
N ARG A 171 -15.42 -11.65 1.79
CA ARG A 171 -15.96 -10.35 2.27
C ARG A 171 -15.72 -9.16 1.35
N GLY A 172 -15.74 -9.36 0.03
CA GLY A 172 -15.53 -8.28 -0.95
C GLY A 172 -14.08 -8.05 -1.37
N LYS A 173 -13.17 -8.99 -1.07
CA LYS A 173 -11.74 -8.94 -1.42
C LYS A 173 -11.29 -10.27 -2.01
N VAL A 174 -10.48 -10.23 -3.06
CA VAL A 174 -9.75 -11.39 -3.59
C VAL A 174 -8.61 -11.74 -2.62
N ILE A 175 -8.57 -13.00 -2.18
CA ILE A 175 -7.62 -13.51 -1.19
C ILE A 175 -6.69 -14.60 -1.74
N GLY A 176 -6.96 -15.05 -2.97
CA GLY A 176 -6.19 -16.07 -3.69
C GLY A 176 -6.85 -16.40 -5.02
N GLY A 177 -6.18 -17.24 -5.80
CA GLY A 177 -6.66 -17.78 -7.06
C GLY A 177 -5.51 -18.16 -8.00
N ASP A 178 -5.89 -18.65 -9.17
CA ASP A 178 -4.98 -19.31 -10.10
C ASP A 178 -5.55 -19.34 -11.52
N VAL A 179 -4.66 -19.61 -12.48
CA VAL A 179 -4.98 -19.96 -13.86
C VAL A 179 -4.46 -21.38 -14.11
N CYS A 180 -5.33 -22.27 -14.57
CA CYS A 180 -5.03 -23.70 -14.73
C CYS A 180 -5.69 -24.32 -15.96
N SER A 181 -5.02 -25.26 -16.62
CA SER A 181 -5.62 -26.11 -17.65
C SER A 181 -6.55 -27.17 -17.04
N ALA A 182 -7.56 -27.61 -17.80
CA ALA A 182 -8.48 -28.68 -17.38
C ALA A 182 -7.85 -30.10 -17.34
N ASP A 183 -6.65 -30.26 -17.91
CA ASP A 183 -6.00 -31.55 -18.13
C ASP A 183 -5.21 -32.10 -16.92
N VAL A 184 -5.15 -33.43 -16.80
CA VAL A 184 -4.54 -34.13 -15.65
C VAL A 184 -3.01 -33.92 -15.56
N SER A 185 -2.34 -33.82 -16.71
CA SER A 185 -0.91 -33.45 -16.81
C SER A 185 -0.72 -31.95 -17.00
N GLY A 186 -1.68 -31.16 -16.51
CA GLY A 186 -1.81 -29.73 -16.76
C GLY A 186 -0.87 -28.83 -15.96
N PHE A 187 -1.07 -27.52 -16.13
CA PHE A 187 -0.35 -26.47 -15.42
C PHE A 187 -1.25 -25.72 -14.43
N VAL A 188 -0.62 -25.04 -13.47
CA VAL A 188 -1.23 -24.05 -12.57
C VAL A 188 -0.25 -22.88 -12.39
N HIS A 189 -0.72 -21.64 -12.49
CA HIS A 189 0.04 -20.43 -12.14
C HIS A 189 -0.85 -19.32 -11.55
N GLY A 190 -0.26 -18.20 -11.14
CA GLY A 190 -0.99 -17.03 -10.65
C GLY A 190 -1.64 -16.20 -11.77
N PHE A 191 -2.33 -15.13 -11.42
CA PHE A 191 -3.10 -14.29 -12.34
C PHE A 191 -2.27 -13.56 -13.41
N GLU A 192 -0.97 -13.35 -13.25
CA GLU A 192 -0.16 -12.70 -14.29
C GLU A 192 0.02 -13.63 -15.52
N LYS A 193 -0.11 -13.07 -16.73
CA LYS A 193 0.26 -13.76 -17.98
C LYS A 193 1.75 -14.12 -17.99
N LYS A 194 2.08 -15.17 -18.73
CA LYS A 194 3.45 -15.67 -18.95
C LYS A 194 3.76 -15.69 -20.44
#